data_AF-A0AAI8KAL7-F1
#
_entry.id   AF-A0AAI8KAL7-F1
#
_cell.length_a   1.000
_cell.length_b   1.000
_cell.length_c   1.000
_cell.angle_alpha   90.00
_cell.angle_beta   90.00
_cell.angle_gamma   90.00
#
_symmetry.space_group_name_H-M   'P 1'
#
loop_
_entity.id
_entity.type
_entity.pdbx_description
1 polymer ?
#
loop_
_entity_poly.entity_id
_entity_poly.type
_entity_poly.pdbx_seq_one_letter_code
_entity_poly.pdbx_strand_id
1 'polypeptide(L)' 'MKKTLALLFCAVLLPGVAMAKEDRHKCESALDKLKDATEATFTGNGHHEHQQAKEAHKSGDYKKCADQAEKALSHQKPG' A
#
# COMPACT_ATOMS: atom_id res chain seq x y z
N MET A 1 -37.80 -18.71 22.15
CA MET A 1 -36.33 -18.68 22.13
C MET A 1 -35.82 -19.10 20.75
N LYS A 2 -35.33 -18.18 19.89
CA LYS A 2 -34.42 -18.47 18.73
C LYS A 2 -33.99 -17.23 17.91
N LYS A 3 -33.66 -16.09 18.55
CA LYS A 3 -33.16 -14.89 17.82
C LYS A 3 -31.66 -14.61 18.01
N THR A 4 -30.94 -15.51 18.67
CA THR A 4 -29.54 -15.29 19.07
C THR A 4 -28.51 -15.83 18.08
N LEU A 5 -28.89 -16.52 17.01
CA LEU A 5 -27.93 -17.16 16.09
C LEU A 5 -27.50 -16.29 14.90
N ALA A 6 -27.99 -15.06 14.77
CA ALA A 6 -27.61 -14.16 13.68
C ALA A 6 -26.41 -13.24 14.02
N LEU A 7 -25.99 -13.18 15.29
CA LEU A 7 -24.97 -12.23 15.76
C LEU A 7 -23.52 -12.75 15.66
N LEU A 8 -23.30 -14.02 15.31
CA LEU A 8 -21.95 -14.60 15.26
C LEU A 8 -21.26 -14.49 13.89
N PHE A 9 -21.97 -14.06 12.83
CA PHE A 9 -21.40 -13.97 11.47
C PHE A 9 -20.79 -12.61 11.11
N CYS A 10 -20.93 -11.58 11.94
CA CYS A 10 -20.30 -10.27 11.68
C CYS A 10 -18.91 -10.10 12.32
N ALA A 11 -18.37 -11.10 13.00
CA ALA A 11 -17.06 -11.00 13.64
C ALA A 11 -15.87 -11.43 12.75
N VAL A 12 -16.13 -11.92 11.52
CA VAL A 12 -15.08 -12.44 10.61
C VAL A 12 -14.96 -11.55 9.37
N LEU A 13 -14.67 -10.26 9.53
CA LEU A 13 -14.28 -9.40 8.40
C LEU A 13 -13.18 -8.38 8.76
N LEU A 14 -12.38 -8.64 9.81
CA LEU A 14 -11.19 -7.82 10.09
C LEU A 14 -9.90 -8.66 10.22
N PRO A 15 -9.56 -9.57 9.28
CA PRO A 15 -8.19 -10.10 9.22
C PRO A 15 -7.16 -9.03 8.78
N GLY A 16 -7.58 -7.77 8.54
CA GLY A 16 -6.74 -6.72 7.96
C GLY A 16 -6.24 -5.62 8.89
N VAL A 17 -6.75 -5.46 10.12
CA VAL A 17 -6.44 -4.23 10.90
C VAL A 17 -5.01 -4.16 11.44
N ALA A 18 -4.39 -5.31 11.73
CA ALA A 18 -3.00 -5.38 12.16
C ALA A 18 -2.03 -5.30 10.96
N MET A 19 -2.32 -6.04 9.89
CA MET A 19 -1.54 -6.02 8.64
C MET A 19 -1.59 -4.64 7.98
N ALA A 20 -2.77 -4.02 7.91
CA ALA A 20 -2.95 -2.71 7.31
C ALA A 20 -2.16 -1.61 8.02
N LYS A 21 -1.89 -1.72 9.33
CA LYS A 21 -1.04 -0.74 10.04
C LYS A 21 0.43 -0.87 9.64
N GLU A 22 0.94 -2.10 9.56
CA GLU A 22 2.31 -2.34 9.13
C GLU A 22 2.51 -2.03 7.65
N ASP A 23 1.59 -2.49 6.80
CA ASP A 23 1.58 -2.22 5.36
C ASP A 23 1.43 -0.72 5.08
N ARG A 24 0.61 0.00 5.88
CA ARG A 24 0.51 1.46 5.77
C ARG A 24 1.84 2.11 6.08
N HIS A 25 2.50 1.73 7.16
CA HIS A 25 3.79 2.31 7.52
C HIS A 25 4.87 2.00 6.48
N LYS A 26 4.86 0.80 5.90
CA LYS A 26 5.75 0.43 4.78
C LYS A 26 5.48 1.25 3.54
N CYS A 27 4.21 1.37 3.14
CA CYS A 27 3.75 2.20 2.04
C CYS A 27 4.17 3.67 2.23
N GLU A 28 3.90 4.27 3.38
CA GLU A 28 4.29 5.66 3.68
C GLU A 28 5.81 5.84 3.63
N SER A 29 6.58 4.92 4.21
CA SER A 29 8.04 4.98 4.19
C SER A 29 8.62 4.84 2.78
N ALA A 30 8.05 3.94 1.97
CA ALA A 30 8.46 3.76 0.59
C ALA A 30 8.07 4.96 -0.28
N LEU A 31 6.87 5.51 -0.10
CA LEU A 31 6.43 6.74 -0.77
C LEU A 31 7.30 7.95 -0.40
N ASP A 32 7.76 8.04 0.85
CA ASP A 32 8.65 9.12 1.29
C ASP A 32 10.02 9.01 0.59
N LYS A 33 10.57 7.80 0.47
CA LYS A 33 11.78 7.55 -0.34
C LYS A 33 11.57 7.89 -1.82
N LEU A 34 10.39 7.58 -2.36
CA LEU A 34 10.02 7.93 -3.75
C LEU A 34 9.79 9.44 -3.95
N LYS A 35 9.44 10.17 -2.88
CA LYS A 35 9.29 11.64 -2.89
C LYS A 35 10.66 12.32 -2.92
N ASP A 36 11.62 11.77 -2.17
CA ASP A 36 13.01 12.25 -2.15
C ASP A 36 13.76 11.86 -3.43
N ALA A 37 13.39 10.74 -4.05
CA ALA A 37 13.80 10.38 -5.39
C ALA A 37 13.26 11.40 -6.39
N THR A 38 14.12 12.28 -6.88
CA THR A 38 13.74 13.29 -7.87
C THR A 38 13.19 12.58 -9.11
N GLU A 39 12.17 13.13 -9.76
CA GLU A 39 11.53 12.60 -10.98
C GLU A 39 12.53 12.24 -12.11
N ALA A 40 13.75 12.78 -12.03
CA ALA A 40 14.91 12.50 -12.87
C ALA A 40 15.61 11.15 -12.61
N THR A 41 15.34 10.46 -11.49
CA THR A 41 15.99 9.19 -11.09
C THR A 41 15.20 7.95 -11.46
N PHE A 42 13.93 8.11 -11.84
CA PHE A 42 13.10 6.99 -12.29
C PHE A 42 13.31 6.69 -13.78
N THR A 43 13.39 5.41 -14.11
CA THR A 43 13.13 4.95 -15.48
C THR A 43 11.66 5.20 -15.83
N GLY A 44 11.29 5.26 -17.11
CA GLY A 44 9.92 5.61 -17.53
C GLY A 44 8.80 4.78 -16.87
N ASN A 45 9.11 3.55 -16.43
CA ASN A 45 8.17 2.69 -15.69
C ASN A 45 8.00 3.06 -14.21
N GLY A 46 9.06 3.57 -13.55
CA GLY A 46 9.03 3.92 -12.13
C GLY A 46 8.01 5.02 -11.80
N HIS A 47 7.77 5.92 -12.75
CA HIS A 47 6.71 6.94 -12.65
C HIS A 47 5.31 6.34 -12.59
N HIS A 48 5.03 5.33 -13.42
CA HIS A 48 3.72 4.69 -13.46
C HIS A 48 3.44 3.91 -12.17
N GLU A 49 4.45 3.23 -11.63
CA GLU A 49 4.36 2.46 -10.38
C GLU A 49 4.22 3.38 -9.16
N HIS A 50 4.92 4.52 -9.15
CA HIS A 50 4.77 5.54 -8.12
C HIS A 50 3.34 6.13 -8.10
N GLN A 51 2.74 6.38 -9.27
CA GLN A 51 1.35 6.84 -9.35
C GLN A 51 0.37 5.77 -8.84
N GLN A 52 0.55 4.50 -9.25
CA GLN A 52 -0.27 3.38 -8.74
C GLN A 52 -0.15 3.23 -7.22
N ALA A 53 1.04 3.42 -6.64
CA ALA A 53 1.23 3.41 -5.20
C ALA A 53 0.44 4.53 -4.50
N LYS A 54 0.43 5.75 -5.06
CA LYS A 54 -0.37 6.88 -4.54
C LYS A 54 -1.87 6.61 -4.62
N GLU A 55 -2.35 6.00 -5.69
CA GLU A 55 -3.76 5.64 -5.84
C GLU A 55 -4.18 4.55 -4.84
N ALA A 56 -3.35 3.52 -4.67
CA ALA A 56 -3.57 2.46 -3.68
C ALA A 56 -3.54 2.99 -2.24
N HIS A 57 -2.66 3.95 -1.93
CA HIS A 57 -2.66 4.65 -0.65
C HIS A 57 -3.97 5.41 -0.42
N LYS A 58 -4.48 6.13 -1.44
CA LYS A 58 -5.75 6.86 -1.36
C LYS A 58 -6.96 5.95 -1.21
N SER A 59 -6.94 4.74 -1.79
CA SER A 59 -8.02 3.76 -1.65
C SER A 59 -7.95 2.97 -0.35
N GLY A 60 -6.88 3.10 0.43
CA GLY A 60 -6.64 2.33 1.66
C GLY A 60 -6.13 0.91 1.42
N ASP A 61 -5.74 0.58 0.18
CA ASP A 61 -5.10 -0.69 -0.17
C ASP A 61 -3.58 -0.58 0.08
N TYR A 62 -3.21 -0.57 1.36
CA TYR A 62 -1.83 -0.33 1.79
C TYR A 62 -0.87 -1.43 1.37
N LYS A 63 -1.36 -2.67 1.24
CA LYS A 63 -0.55 -3.78 0.72
C LYS A 63 -0.15 -3.52 -0.73
N LYS A 64 -1.14 -3.20 -1.58
CA LYS A 64 -0.86 -2.83 -2.97
C LYS A 64 0.00 -1.58 -3.07
N CYS A 65 -0.19 -0.61 -2.18
CA CYS A 65 0.68 0.56 -2.12
C CYS A 65 2.14 0.16 -1.84
N ALA A 66 2.39 -0.66 -0.81
CA ALA A 66 3.73 -1.10 -0.46
C ALA A 66 4.39 -1.86 -1.64
N ASP A 67 3.67 -2.81 -2.25
CA ASP A 67 4.17 -3.58 -3.39
C ASP A 67 4.53 -2.68 -4.59
N GLN A 68 3.68 -1.72 -4.93
CA GLN A 68 3.91 -0.78 -6.04
C GLN A 68 5.02 0.23 -5.72
N ALA A 69 5.12 0.67 -4.46
CA ALA A 69 6.15 1.59 -4.03
C ALA A 69 7.54 0.92 -4.02
N GLU A 70 7.65 -0.32 -3.55
CA GLU A 70 8.89 -1.10 -3.63
C GLU A 70 9.29 -1.38 -5.09
N LYS A 71 8.32 -1.68 -5.96
CA LYS A 71 8.58 -1.78 -7.41
C LYS A 71 9.13 -0.48 -7.98
N ALA A 72 8.50 0.65 -7.71
CA ALA A 72 8.98 1.95 -8.17
C ALA A 72 10.40 2.23 -7.68
N LEU A 73 10.73 1.88 -6.43
CA LEU A 73 12.09 1.97 -5.88
C LEU A 73 13.07 1.05 -6.61
N SER A 74 12.67 -0.17 -6.97
CA SER A 74 13.50 -1.09 -7.75
C SER A 74 13.74 -0.62 -9.20
N HIS A 75 12.83 0.20 -9.73
CA HIS A 75 12.92 0.83 -11.05
C HIS A 75 13.60 2.21 -11.02
N GLN A 76 14.08 2.64 -9.86
CA GLN A 76 15.01 3.75 -9.71
C GLN A 76 16.36 3.35 -10.28
N LYS A 77 16.97 4.20 -11.10
CA LYS A 77 18.34 3.93 -11.58
C LYS A 77 19.28 3.89 -10.37
N PRO A 78 20.19 2.91 -10.26
CA PRO A 78 21.28 3.02 -9.30
C PRO A 78 22.07 4.29 -9.63
N GLY A 79 22.24 5.15 -8.63
CA GLY A 79 23.09 6.33 -8.70
C GLY A 79 24.56 5.95 -8.84
#